data_AF-A0A4U3I7Q8-F1
#
_entry.id   AF-A0A4U3I7Q8-F1
#
_cell.length_a   1.000
_cell.length_b   1.000
_cell.length_c   1.000
_cell.angle_alpha   90.00
_cell.angle_beta   90.00
_cell.angle_gamma   90.00
#
_symmetry.space_group_name_H-M   'P 1'
#
loop_
_entity.id
_entity.type
_entity.pdbx_description
1 polymer ?
#
loop_
_entity_poly.entity_id
_entity_poly.type
_entity_poly.pdbx_seq_one_letter_code
_entity_poly.pdbx_strand_id
1 'polypeptide(L)'
;MQHADLYTKRMACRQLAMEQNQKLFNEANAISREAFDMLECADFDSAKFDQYLRLRAKAEALFREAIEHLGVLNTHFPAPTSSVAIDDAPVVMLEQEVA
;
A
#
# COMPACT_ATOMS: atom_id res chain seq x y z
N MET A 1 20.16 -10.71 26.67
CA MET A 1 18.90 -9.99 26.96
C MET A 1 18.72 -8.70 26.15
N GLN A 2 19.72 -7.82 26.01
CA GLN A 2 19.59 -6.51 25.33
C GLN A 2 19.16 -6.56 23.84
N HIS A 3 19.59 -7.59 23.09
CA HIS A 3 19.20 -7.74 21.67
C HIS A 3 17.70 -8.04 21.46
N ALA A 4 17.05 -8.72 22.40
CA ALA A 4 15.62 -9.03 22.32
C ALA A 4 14.75 -7.79 22.56
N ASP A 5 15.18 -6.89 23.44
CA ASP A 5 14.50 -5.61 23.72
C ASP A 5 14.58 -4.65 22.50
N LEU A 6 15.75 -4.55 21.87
CA LEU A 6 15.92 -3.74 20.65
C LEU A 6 15.10 -4.27 19.46
N TYR A 7 15.04 -5.59 19.28
CA TYR A 7 14.21 -6.20 18.26
C TYR A 7 12.72 -5.93 18.50
N THR A 8 12.24 -6.10 19.74
CA THR A 8 10.84 -5.84 20.11
C THR A 8 10.45 -4.39 19.87
N LYS A 9 11.31 -3.44 20.25
CA LYS A 9 11.10 -2.00 19.97
C LYS A 9 11.04 -1.72 18.48
N ARG A 10 11.94 -2.30 17.68
CA ARG A 10 11.93 -2.15 16.21
C ARG A 10 10.63 -2.68 15.59
N MET A 11 10.14 -3.83 16.07
CA MET A 11 8.88 -4.40 15.58
C MET A 11 7.66 -3.56 15.97
N ALA A 12 7.65 -2.98 17.19
CA ALA A 12 6.61 -2.04 17.59
C ALA A 12 6.60 -0.78 16.71
N CYS A 13 7.77 -0.23 16.38
CA CYS A 13 7.88 0.89 15.44
C CYS A 13 7.36 0.51 14.04
N ARG A 14 7.73 -0.67 13.52
CA ARG A 14 7.24 -1.17 12.23
C ARG A 14 5.71 -1.29 12.23
N GLN A 15 5.14 -1.86 13.29
CA GLN A 15 3.71 -2.05 13.44
C GLN A 15 2.97 -0.71 13.41
N LEU A 16 3.42 0.27 14.18
CA LEU A 16 2.83 1.61 14.19
C LEU A 16 2.91 2.27 12.81
N ALA A 17 4.06 2.15 12.12
CA ALA A 17 4.20 2.70 10.78
C ALA A 17 3.26 1.99 9.78
N MET A 18 3.09 0.67 9.89
CA MET A 18 2.13 -0.08 9.06
C MET A 18 0.69 0.37 9.30
N GLU A 19 0.30 0.61 10.56
CA GLU A 19 -1.04 1.12 10.88
C GLU A 19 -1.30 2.50 10.27
N GLN A 20 -0.30 3.39 10.27
CA GLN A 20 -0.43 4.69 9.61
C GLN A 20 -0.52 4.54 8.08
N ASN A 21 0.26 3.63 7.51
CA ASN A 21 0.16 3.32 6.08
C ASN A 21 -1.24 2.80 5.70
N GLN A 22 -1.80 1.90 6.52
CA GLN A 22 -3.13 1.36 6.32
C GLN A 22 -4.22 2.44 6.39
N LYS A 23 -4.07 3.46 7.26
CA LYS A 23 -5.00 4.59 7.32
C LYS A 23 -5.02 5.38 6.02
N LEU A 24 -3.85 5.68 5.42
CA LEU A 24 -3.77 6.35 4.13
C LEU A 24 -4.49 5.55 3.03
N PHE A 25 -4.25 4.23 2.97
CA PHE A 25 -4.94 3.34 2.04
C PHE A 25 -6.45 3.32 2.26
N ASN A 26 -6.90 3.27 3.51
CA ASN A 26 -8.33 3.26 3.83
C ASN A 26 -9.00 4.58 3.43
N GLU A 27 -8.36 5.72 3.68
CA GLU A 27 -8.87 7.03 3.27
C GLU A 27 -8.95 7.15 1.73
N ALA A 28 -7.87 6.77 1.03
CA ALA A 28 -7.83 6.76 -0.43
C ALA A 28 -8.93 5.87 -1.04
N ASN A 29 -9.16 4.70 -0.45
CA ASN A 29 -10.23 3.79 -0.87
C ASN A 29 -11.63 4.35 -0.59
N ALA A 30 -11.84 4.99 0.56
CA ALA A 30 -13.12 5.61 0.89
C ALA A 30 -13.47 6.72 -0.11
N ILE A 31 -12.51 7.59 -0.41
CA ILE A 31 -12.67 8.65 -1.43
C ILE A 31 -12.90 8.05 -2.82
N SER A 32 -12.21 6.97 -3.15
CA SER A 32 -12.42 6.29 -4.44
C SER A 32 -13.83 5.75 -4.57
N ARG A 33 -14.38 5.13 -3.51
CA ARG A 33 -15.76 4.64 -3.49
C ARG A 33 -16.75 5.78 -3.64
N GLU A 34 -16.60 6.85 -2.87
CA GLU A 34 -17.43 8.05 -3.00
C GLU A 34 -17.40 8.62 -4.43
N ALA A 35 -16.23 8.64 -5.06
CA ALA A 35 -16.10 9.08 -6.45
C ALA A 35 -16.87 8.15 -7.40
N PHE A 36 -16.78 6.84 -7.23
CA PHE A 36 -17.51 5.89 -8.09
C PHE A 36 -19.02 5.95 -7.89
N ASP A 37 -19.50 6.07 -6.65
CA ASP A 37 -20.92 6.22 -6.34
C ASP A 37 -21.51 7.45 -7.06
N MET A 38 -20.72 8.51 -7.26
CA MET A 38 -21.13 9.71 -8.00
C MET A 38 -21.42 9.43 -9.48
N LEU A 39 -20.75 8.46 -10.10
CA LEU A 39 -20.97 8.08 -11.50
C LEU A 39 -22.26 7.30 -11.71
N GLU A 40 -22.81 6.68 -10.65
CA GLU A 40 -24.02 5.86 -10.73
C GLU A 40 -25.31 6.69 -10.62
N CYS A 41 -25.20 7.98 -10.33
CA CYS A 41 -26.33 8.90 -10.21
C CYS A 41 -27.02 9.16 -11.57
N ALA A 42 -28.35 9.03 -11.62
CA ALA A 42 -29.14 9.24 -12.83
C ALA A 42 -29.09 10.68 -13.38
N ASP A 43 -28.75 11.65 -12.53
CA ASP A 43 -28.59 13.07 -12.82
C ASP A 43 -27.10 13.47 -12.93
N PHE A 44 -26.26 12.55 -13.42
CA PHE A 44 -24.84 12.82 -13.68
C PHE A 44 -24.65 13.88 -14.77
N ASP A 45 -23.85 14.90 -14.46
CA ASP A 45 -23.59 16.04 -15.35
C ASP A 45 -22.11 16.43 -15.36
N SER A 46 -21.75 17.48 -16.11
CA SER A 46 -20.37 17.95 -16.20
C SER A 46 -19.80 18.42 -14.86
N ALA A 47 -20.62 19.05 -14.01
CA ALA A 47 -20.17 19.54 -12.71
C ALA A 47 -19.84 18.39 -11.75
N LYS A 48 -20.64 17.32 -11.78
CA LYS A 48 -20.36 16.08 -11.05
C LYS A 48 -19.15 15.35 -11.61
N PHE A 49 -18.94 15.36 -12.93
CA PHE A 49 -17.71 14.82 -13.50
C PHE A 49 -16.47 15.57 -13.03
N ASP A 50 -16.52 16.90 -12.94
CA ASP A 50 -15.41 17.70 -12.38
C ASP A 50 -15.17 17.39 -10.89
N GLN A 51 -16.23 17.13 -10.13
CA GLN A 51 -16.10 16.69 -8.73
C GLN A 51 -15.51 15.28 -8.62
N TYR A 52 -15.96 14.35 -9.46
CA TYR A 52 -15.38 13.01 -9.58
C TYR A 52 -13.88 13.08 -9.85
N LEU A 53 -13.45 13.87 -10.84
CA LEU A 53 -12.03 14.02 -11.19
C LEU A 53 -11.20 14.55 -10.01
N ARG A 54 -11.73 15.52 -9.25
CA ARG A 54 -11.07 16.03 -8.04
C ARG A 54 -10.93 14.97 -6.95
N LEU A 55 -11.97 14.17 -6.70
CA LEU A 55 -11.93 13.09 -5.71
C LEU A 55 -10.94 12.00 -6.14
N ARG A 56 -10.93 11.62 -7.42
CA ARG A 56 -9.96 10.67 -7.98
C ARG A 56 -8.52 11.16 -7.83
N ALA A 57 -8.25 12.42 -8.17
CA ALA A 57 -6.91 13.01 -8.02
C ALA A 57 -6.46 13.02 -6.54
N LYS A 58 -7.38 13.31 -5.61
CA LYS A 58 -7.10 13.24 -4.17
C LYS A 58 -6.79 11.82 -3.70
N ALA A 59 -7.61 10.84 -4.08
CA ALA A 59 -7.36 9.43 -3.74
C ALA A 59 -6.02 8.94 -4.29
N GLU A 60 -5.69 9.29 -5.53
CA GLU A 60 -4.40 8.94 -6.15
C GLU A 60 -3.20 9.57 -5.44
N ALA A 61 -3.33 10.80 -4.94
CA ALA A 61 -2.29 11.42 -4.14
C ALA A 61 -2.05 10.63 -2.84
N LEU A 62 -3.11 10.24 -2.13
CA LEU A 62 -3.01 9.43 -0.91
C LEU A 62 -2.45 8.03 -1.18
N PHE A 63 -2.81 7.38 -2.30
CA PHE A 63 -2.20 6.11 -2.68
C PHE A 63 -0.70 6.24 -2.95
N ARG A 64 -0.27 7.30 -3.65
CA ARG A 64 1.16 7.55 -3.88
C ARG A 64 1.90 7.77 -2.57
N GLU A 65 1.36 8.58 -1.66
CA GLU A 65 1.92 8.80 -0.34
C GLU A 65 2.02 7.50 0.45
N ALA A 66 0.99 6.66 0.42
CA ALA A 66 1.02 5.35 1.07
C ALA A 66 2.09 4.43 0.46
N ILE A 67 2.27 4.42 -0.86
CA ILE A 67 3.30 3.61 -1.51
C ILE A 67 4.71 4.11 -1.11
N GLU A 68 4.94 5.42 -1.12
CA GLU A 68 6.20 6.03 -0.70
C GLU A 68 6.50 5.74 0.78
N HIS A 69 5.51 5.92 1.65
CA HIS A 69 5.62 5.61 3.07
C HIS A 69 5.97 4.14 3.31
N LEU A 70 5.36 3.21 2.56
CA LEU A 70 5.68 1.79 2.63
C LEU A 70 7.13 1.51 2.20
N GLY A 71 7.62 2.22 1.18
CA GLY A 71 9.03 2.17 0.75
C GLY A 71 9.98 2.56 1.87
N VAL A 72 9.78 3.74 2.46
CA VAL A 72 10.58 4.25 3.59
C VAL A 72 10.52 3.30 4.79
N LEU A 73 9.33 2.82 5.13
CA LEU A 73 9.11 1.86 6.21
C LEU A 73 9.92 0.57 5.98
N ASN A 74 9.86 -0.01 4.79
CA ASN A 74 10.59 -1.24 4.49
C ASN A 74 12.12 -1.05 4.47
N THR A 75 12.61 0.15 4.15
CA THR A 75 14.04 0.49 4.26
C THR A 75 14.51 0.59 5.70
N HIS A 76 13.76 1.28 6.57
CA HIS A 76 14.21 1.55 7.95
C HIS A 76 13.81 0.48 8.97
N PHE A 77 12.69 -0.19 8.73
CA PHE A 77 12.11 -1.18 9.62
C PHE A 77 11.72 -2.41 8.81
N PRO A 78 12.66 -3.18 8.22
CA PRO A 78 12.34 -4.27 7.31
C PRO A 78 11.45 -5.32 7.96
N ALA A 79 10.70 -6.05 7.13
CA ALA A 79 9.94 -7.19 7.60
C ALA A 79 10.88 -8.17 8.33
N PRO A 80 10.43 -8.76 9.45
CA PRO A 80 11.18 -9.85 10.05
C PRO A 80 11.33 -10.93 8.99
N THR A 81 12.57 -11.27 8.63
CA THR A 81 12.83 -12.41 7.77
C THR A 81 12.30 -13.63 8.52
N SER A 82 11.24 -14.26 8.02
CA SER A 82 10.98 -15.63 8.42
C SER A 82 12.25 -16.38 8.08
N SER A 83 12.94 -16.92 9.07
CA SER A 83 14.01 -17.89 8.84
C SER A 83 13.38 -19.16 8.27
N VAL A 84 12.94 -19.09 7.02
CA VAL A 84 12.90 -20.23 6.13
C VAL A 84 14.22 -20.08 5.40
N ALA A 85 15.17 -20.94 5.73
CA ALA A 85 16.37 -21.11 4.95
C ALA A 85 15.92 -21.29 3.49
N ILE A 86 16.17 -20.29 2.65
CA ILE A 86 16.28 -20.52 1.23
C ILE A 86 17.69 -21.10 1.09
N ASP A 87 17.82 -22.39 1.38
CA ASP A 87 18.93 -23.17 0.85
C ASP A 87 18.85 -23.05 -0.68
N ASP A 88 20.01 -22.82 -1.28
CA ASP A 88 20.27 -22.75 -2.72
C ASP A 88 19.31 -23.60 -3.55
N ALA A 89 18.39 -22.95 -4.26
CA ALA A 89 17.70 -23.54 -5.39
C ALA A 89 18.03 -22.72 -6.64
N PRO A 90 18.61 -23.33 -7.69
CA PRO A 90 18.98 -22.59 -8.89
C PRO A 90 17.72 -22.08 -9.58
N VAL A 91 17.76 -20.80 -9.97
CA VAL A 91 16.74 -20.14 -10.77
C VAL A 91 16.67 -20.86 -12.13
N VAL A 92 15.69 -21.76 -12.28
CA VAL A 92 15.35 -22.32 -13.58
C VAL A 92 14.47 -21.29 -14.31
N MET A 93 15.06 -20.64 -15.30
CA MET A 93 14.33 -19.88 -16.29
C MET A 93 13.48 -20.83 -17.14
N LEU A 94 12.18 -20.86 -16.87
CA LEU A 94 11.19 -21.42 -17.78
C LEU A 94 10.77 -20.32 -18.75
N GLU A 95 11.45 -20.25 -19.90
CA GLU A 95 10.93 -19.59 -21.08
C GLU A 95 9.67 -20.35 -21.53
N GLN A 96 8.53 -19.67 -21.54
CA GLN A 96 7.29 -20.21 -22.07
C GLN A 96 7.34 -20.14 -23.60
N GLU A 97 7.43 -21.31 -24.25
CA GLU A 97 7.03 -21.49 -25.65
C GLU A 97 5.56 -21.10 -25.83
N VAL A 98 5.28 -20.26 -26.83
CA VAL A 98 3.93 -20.01 -27.34
C VAL A 98 3.90 -20.45 -28.81
N ALA A 99 3.12 -21.52 -29.01
CA ALA A 99 2.38 -22.00 -30.18
C ALA A 99 2.73 -21.49 -31.59
#